data_AF-A0A062V1P4-F1
#
_entry.id   AF-A0A062V1P4-F1
#
_cell.length_a   1.000
_cell.length_b   1.000
_cell.length_c   1.000
_cell.angle_alpha   90.00
_cell.angle_beta   90.00
_cell.angle_gamma   90.00
#
_symmetry.space_group_name_H-M   'P 1'
#
loop_
_entity.id
_entity.type
_entity.pdbx_description
1 polymer ?
#
loop_
_entity_poly.entity_id
_entity_poly.type
_entity_poly.pdbx_seq_one_letter_code
_entity_poly.pdbx_strand_id
1 'polypeptide(L)'
;MEKKIEDRIELYGEIYQKAFGKALKVNPNNARYIASEIFKEIARDLRSELISKLQRENGKNTESKAENIAEIREEGKINGNGSSPKEKNARPATDKQRYALHKFGIENVPESLTKKEASEILNNLICLSRERDKKSINEMVERLNAMDEWRG
;
A
#
# COMPACT_ATOMS: atom_id res chain seq x y z
N MET A 1 -2.27 -18.82 10.99
CA MET A 1 -1.55 -17.60 10.54
C MET A 1 -0.27 -18.00 9.81
N GLU A 2 0.46 -18.99 10.33
CA GLU A 2 1.68 -19.57 9.76
C GLU A 2 1.51 -20.13 8.34
N LYS A 3 0.46 -20.92 8.07
CA LYS A 3 0.22 -21.47 6.72
C LYS A 3 0.14 -20.40 5.62
N LYS A 4 -0.51 -19.26 5.86
CA LYS A 4 -0.57 -18.14 4.90
C LYS A 4 0.79 -17.47 4.67
N ILE A 5 1.70 -17.55 5.64
CA ILE A 5 3.06 -17.03 5.53
C ILE A 5 3.90 -18.03 4.74
N GLU A 6 3.78 -19.32 5.03
CA GLU A 6 4.44 -20.41 4.31
C GLU A 6 4.05 -20.42 2.83
N ASP A 7 2.75 -20.39 2.51
CA ASP A 7 2.26 -20.33 1.13
C ASP A 7 2.83 -19.13 0.36
N ARG A 8 3.03 -17.99 1.04
CA ARG A 8 3.63 -16.79 0.45
C ARG A 8 5.13 -16.97 0.22
N ILE A 9 5.85 -17.53 1.20
CA ILE A 9 7.27 -17.80 1.07
C ILE A 9 7.52 -18.76 -0.10
N GLU A 10 6.70 -19.81 -0.22
CA GLU A 10 6.76 -20.77 -1.31
C GLU A 10 6.53 -20.10 -2.67
N LEU A 11 5.44 -19.34 -2.81
CA LEU A 11 5.15 -18.60 -4.04
C LEU A 11 6.30 -17.67 -4.46
N TYR A 12 6.81 -16.85 -3.55
CA TYR A 12 7.92 -15.94 -3.86
C TYR A 12 9.22 -16.72 -4.13
N GLY A 13 9.44 -17.83 -3.44
CA GLY A 13 10.55 -18.75 -3.68
C GLY A 13 10.54 -19.31 -5.11
N GLU A 14 9.39 -19.81 -5.58
CA GLU A 14 9.24 -20.32 -6.93
C GLU A 14 9.49 -19.26 -8.00
N ILE A 15 8.96 -18.04 -7.80
CA ILE A 15 9.16 -16.94 -8.74
C ILE A 15 10.65 -16.61 -8.85
N TYR A 16 11.36 -16.54 -7.72
CA TYR A 16 12.78 -16.28 -7.71
C TYR A 16 13.57 -17.40 -8.41
N GLN A 17 13.26 -18.68 -8.12
CA GLN A 17 13.91 -19.82 -8.76
C GLN A 17 13.73 -19.82 -10.28
N LYS A 18 12.52 -19.51 -10.77
CA LYS A 18 12.23 -19.38 -12.21
C LYS A 18 13.03 -18.24 -12.84
N ALA A 19 13.11 -17.08 -12.18
CA ALA A 19 13.90 -15.95 -12.64
C ALA A 19 15.40 -16.31 -12.69
N PHE A 20 15.90 -17.00 -11.66
CA PHE A 20 17.29 -17.43 -11.57
C PHE A 20 17.67 -18.46 -12.63
N GLY A 21 16.80 -19.45 -12.89
CA GLY A 21 17.02 -20.43 -13.95
C GLY A 21 17.11 -19.78 -15.34
N LYS A 22 16.32 -18.74 -15.61
CA LYS A 22 16.43 -17.95 -16.84
C LYS A 22 17.72 -17.11 -16.86
N ALA A 23 18.05 -16.46 -15.76
CA ALA A 23 19.24 -15.63 -15.65
C ALA A 23 20.55 -16.41 -15.83
N LEU A 24 20.61 -17.64 -15.30
CA LEU A 24 21.75 -18.55 -15.49
C LEU A 24 22.02 -18.87 -16.96
N LYS A 25 20.97 -19.03 -17.77
CA LYS A 25 21.11 -19.30 -19.21
C LYS A 25 21.65 -18.11 -20.00
N VAL A 26 21.40 -16.89 -19.51
CA VAL A 26 21.79 -15.64 -20.19
C VAL A 26 23.18 -15.20 -19.75
N ASN A 27 23.45 -15.19 -18.44
CA ASN A 27 24.74 -14.79 -17.89
C ASN A 27 24.95 -15.45 -16.51
N PRO A 28 25.67 -16.60 -16.46
CA PRO A 28 25.91 -17.32 -15.21
C PRO A 28 26.59 -16.48 -14.13
N ASN A 29 27.56 -15.63 -14.51
CA ASN A 29 28.35 -14.82 -13.60
C ASN A 29 27.53 -13.71 -12.93
N ASN A 30 26.45 -13.26 -13.58
CA ASN A 30 25.58 -12.20 -13.08
C ASN A 30 24.15 -12.69 -12.78
N ALA A 31 23.92 -14.00 -12.77
CA ALA A 31 22.57 -14.58 -12.73
C ALA A 31 21.80 -14.19 -11.46
N ARG A 32 22.49 -14.10 -10.31
CA ARG A 32 21.87 -13.72 -9.03
C ARG A 32 21.33 -12.29 -9.06
N TYR A 33 22.09 -11.36 -9.64
CA TYR A 33 21.68 -9.97 -9.76
C TYR A 33 20.50 -9.83 -10.72
N ILE A 34 20.61 -10.41 -11.91
CA ILE A 34 19.55 -10.38 -12.93
C ILE A 34 18.25 -10.98 -12.37
N ALA A 35 18.33 -12.13 -11.69
CA ALA A 35 17.18 -12.77 -11.06
C ALA A 35 16.55 -11.90 -9.97
N SER A 36 17.37 -11.21 -9.17
CA SER A 36 16.91 -10.30 -8.13
C SER A 36 16.16 -9.10 -8.71
N GLU A 37 16.66 -8.50 -9.79
CA GLU A 37 15.99 -7.38 -10.46
C GLU A 37 14.65 -7.82 -11.08
N ILE A 38 14.63 -8.95 -11.80
CA ILE A 38 13.39 -9.52 -12.35
C ILE A 38 12.38 -9.84 -11.24
N PHE A 39 12.83 -10.48 -10.16
CA PHE A 39 11.98 -10.83 -9.02
C PHE A 39 11.37 -9.59 -8.36
N LYS A 40 12.16 -8.51 -8.18
CA LYS A 40 11.67 -7.26 -7.60
C LYS A 40 10.57 -6.63 -8.44
N GLU A 41 10.71 -6.62 -9.76
CA GLU A 41 9.65 -6.08 -10.63
C GLU A 41 8.38 -6.94 -10.55
N ILE A 42 8.49 -8.26 -10.69
CA ILE A 42 7.33 -9.17 -10.57
C ILE A 42 6.65 -9.03 -9.19
N ALA A 43 7.43 -8.94 -8.11
CA ALA A 43 6.90 -8.77 -6.77
C ALA A 43 6.17 -7.42 -6.59
N ARG A 44 6.60 -6.37 -7.29
CA ARG A 44 5.90 -5.08 -7.32
C ARG A 44 4.59 -5.21 -8.10
N ASP A 45 4.60 -5.82 -9.28
CA ASP A 45 3.40 -6.01 -10.10
C ASP A 45 2.34 -6.82 -9.36
N LEU A 46 2.72 -7.93 -8.72
CA LEU A 46 1.80 -8.74 -7.91
C LEU A 46 1.19 -7.95 -6.75
N ARG A 47 1.97 -7.06 -6.13
CA ARG A 47 1.48 -6.19 -5.07
C ARG A 47 0.50 -5.15 -5.63
N SER A 48 0.82 -4.54 -6.77
CA SER A 48 -0.05 -3.59 -7.47
C SER A 48 -1.37 -4.26 -7.88
N GLU A 49 -1.33 -5.45 -8.46
CA GLU A 49 -2.52 -6.22 -8.82
C GLU A 49 -3.38 -6.60 -7.60
N LEU A 50 -2.75 -7.00 -6.49
CA LEU A 50 -3.47 -7.30 -5.26
C LEU A 50 -4.18 -6.06 -4.73
N ILE A 51 -3.52 -4.90 -4.75
CA ILE A 51 -4.14 -3.62 -4.36
C ILE A 51 -5.30 -3.28 -5.30
N SER A 52 -5.12 -3.40 -6.61
CA SER A 52 -6.18 -3.14 -7.59
C SER A 52 -7.34 -4.14 -7.51
N LYS A 53 -7.10 -5.39 -7.13
CA LYS A 53 -8.16 -6.38 -6.85
C LYS A 53 -8.92 -6.02 -5.57
N LEU A 54 -8.21 -5.72 -4.48
CA LEU A 54 -8.82 -5.30 -3.22
C LEU A 54 -9.63 -4.01 -3.36
N GLN A 55 -9.18 -3.04 -4.16
CA GLN A 55 -9.94 -1.81 -4.46
C GLN A 55 -11.20 -2.10 -5.30
N ARG A 56 -11.12 -3.00 -6.29
CA ARG A 56 -12.29 -3.42 -7.09
C ARG A 56 -13.29 -4.25 -6.29
N GLU A 57 -12.81 -5.12 -5.40
CA GLU A 57 -13.65 -5.94 -4.52
C GLU A 57 -14.28 -5.11 -3.40
N ASN A 58 -13.57 -4.14 -2.84
CA ASN A 58 -14.13 -3.22 -1.85
C ASN A 58 -15.07 -2.19 -2.48
N GLY A 59 -14.82 -1.74 -3.72
CA GLY A 59 -15.73 -0.86 -4.45
C GLY A 59 -17.01 -1.53 -4.95
N LYS A 60 -17.05 -2.87 -5.03
CA LYS A 60 -18.26 -3.65 -5.35
C LYS A 60 -19.02 -4.18 -4.12
N ASN A 61 -18.38 -4.25 -2.95
CA ASN A 61 -18.99 -4.75 -1.71
C ASN A 61 -19.45 -3.63 -0.75
N THR A 62 -19.23 -2.36 -1.09
CA THR A 62 -19.72 -1.22 -0.29
C THR A 62 -21.24 -1.08 -0.25
N GLU A 63 -21.97 -1.77 -1.14
CA GLU A 63 -23.45 -1.77 -1.10
C GLU A 63 -24.07 -3.01 -0.41
N SER A 64 -23.32 -4.09 -0.13
CA SER A 64 -23.95 -5.33 0.40
C SER A 64 -23.32 -5.99 1.64
N LYS A 65 -22.19 -5.50 2.16
CA LYS A 65 -21.53 -6.10 3.34
C LYS A 65 -21.52 -5.24 4.60
N ALA A 66 -22.46 -4.29 4.72
CA ALA A 66 -22.65 -3.54 5.96
C ALA A 66 -23.35 -4.34 7.08
N GLU A 67 -24.00 -5.47 6.77
CA GLU A 67 -24.95 -6.10 7.72
C GLU A 67 -24.56 -7.48 8.28
N ASN A 68 -23.50 -8.16 7.82
CA ASN A 68 -23.37 -9.61 8.10
C ASN A 68 -22.04 -10.13 8.67
N ILE A 69 -21.19 -9.29 9.28
CA ILE A 69 -20.03 -9.78 10.06
C ILE A 69 -20.13 -9.27 11.50
N ALA A 70 -21.33 -9.38 12.05
CA ALA A 70 -21.64 -9.05 13.45
C ALA A 70 -21.35 -10.22 14.41
N GLU A 71 -21.14 -11.44 13.94
CA GLU A 71 -21.02 -12.58 14.84
C GLU A 71 -19.92 -13.53 14.38
N ILE A 72 -19.30 -14.17 15.37
CA ILE A 72 -18.39 -15.32 15.29
C ILE A 72 -16.89 -14.96 15.44
N ARG A 73 -16.54 -14.93 16.74
CA ARG A 73 -15.29 -15.41 17.39
C ARG A 73 -14.27 -14.36 17.84
N GLU A 74 -14.61 -13.70 18.94
CA GLU A 74 -13.70 -13.66 20.09
C GLU A 74 -14.23 -14.62 21.18
N GLU A 75 -13.71 -15.85 21.20
CA GLU A 75 -13.61 -16.62 22.44
C GLU A 75 -12.12 -16.70 22.79
N GLY A 76 -11.74 -16.07 23.90
CA GLY A 76 -10.50 -16.41 24.59
C GLY A 76 -9.66 -15.24 25.10
N LYS A 77 -9.92 -14.88 26.36
CA LYS A 77 -8.97 -14.35 27.37
C LYS A 77 -8.76 -12.83 27.49
N ILE A 78 -9.76 -12.20 28.12
CA ILE A 78 -9.73 -11.58 29.47
C ILE A 78 -8.33 -11.19 30.04
N ASN A 79 -8.11 -9.87 30.13
CA ASN A 79 -7.63 -9.08 31.28
C ASN A 79 -7.35 -7.65 30.76
N GLY A 80 -7.90 -6.53 31.19
CA GLY A 80 -8.79 -6.18 32.29
C GLY A 80 -8.56 -4.69 32.58
N ASN A 81 -9.29 -3.79 31.91
CA ASN A 81 -10.00 -2.63 32.50
C ASN A 81 -10.61 -1.78 31.37
N GLY A 82 -11.93 -1.63 31.43
CA GLY A 82 -12.74 -1.01 30.40
C GLY A 82 -12.69 0.51 30.40
N SER A 83 -12.65 1.07 29.19
CA SER A 83 -13.33 2.30 28.80
C SER A 83 -13.65 2.21 27.31
N SER A 84 -14.94 2.27 27.02
CA SER A 84 -15.69 1.98 25.79
C SER A 84 -15.16 2.62 24.47
N PRO A 85 -15.67 2.16 23.31
CA PRO A 85 -14.95 2.13 22.03
C PRO A 85 -14.97 3.48 21.32
N LYS A 86 -13.80 3.96 20.89
CA LYS A 86 -13.70 5.14 20.00
C LYS A 86 -13.11 4.77 18.65
N GLU A 87 -14.01 4.74 17.67
CA GLU A 87 -13.85 5.15 16.27
C GLU A 87 -12.42 5.08 15.72
N LYS A 88 -12.09 3.99 15.04
CA LYS A 88 -10.76 3.81 14.41
C LYS A 88 -10.74 4.12 12.91
N ASN A 89 -11.57 5.05 12.44
CA ASN A 89 -11.49 5.56 11.05
C ASN A 89 -11.31 7.09 10.93
N ALA A 90 -11.10 7.82 12.02
CA ALA A 90 -10.95 9.28 12.01
C ALA A 90 -9.60 9.78 12.56
N ARG A 91 -8.55 8.95 12.53
CA ARG A 91 -7.25 9.39 13.07
C ARG A 91 -6.54 10.31 12.08
N PRO A 92 -6.15 11.52 12.49
CA PRO A 92 -5.47 12.46 11.61
C PRO A 92 -4.13 11.89 11.14
N ALA A 93 -3.67 12.39 9.99
CA ALA A 93 -2.37 12.08 9.43
C ALA A 93 -1.27 12.44 10.43
N THR A 94 -0.30 11.55 10.58
CA THR A 94 0.85 11.76 11.47
C THR A 94 1.77 12.84 10.92
N ASP A 95 2.52 13.50 11.79
CA ASP A 95 3.49 14.56 11.40
C ASP A 95 4.49 14.08 10.34
N LYS A 96 4.90 12.81 10.42
CA LYS A 96 5.80 12.20 9.42
C LYS A 96 5.15 12.10 8.04
N GLN A 97 3.86 11.80 7.97
CA GLN A 97 3.13 11.74 6.71
C GLN A 97 2.91 13.14 6.14
N ARG A 98 2.53 14.10 6.98
CA ARG A 98 2.40 15.52 6.60
C ARG A 98 3.71 16.08 6.07
N TYR A 99 4.81 15.87 6.81
CA TYR A 99 6.15 16.26 6.39
C TYR A 99 6.58 15.63 5.06
N ALA A 100 6.27 14.34 4.85
CA ALA A 100 6.56 13.68 3.59
C ALA A 100 5.78 14.29 2.41
N LEU A 101 4.51 14.65 2.61
CA LEU A 101 3.70 15.33 1.58
C LEU A 101 4.31 16.70 1.20
N HIS A 102 4.73 17.49 2.19
CA HIS A 102 5.46 18.74 1.94
C HIS A 102 6.77 18.52 1.17
N LYS A 103 7.49 17.45 1.46
CA LYS A 103 8.73 17.12 0.74
C LYS A 103 8.48 16.80 -0.75
N PHE A 104 7.27 16.39 -1.12
CA PHE A 104 6.84 16.21 -2.50
C PHE A 104 6.35 17.51 -3.17
N GLY A 105 6.28 18.62 -2.45
CA GLY A 105 5.84 19.92 -2.97
C GLY A 105 4.36 20.24 -2.73
N ILE A 106 3.68 19.47 -1.90
CA ILE A 106 2.31 19.81 -1.48
C ILE A 106 2.40 20.91 -0.42
N GLU A 107 1.86 22.07 -0.73
CA GLU A 107 2.05 23.26 0.10
C GLU A 107 1.06 23.31 1.27
N ASN A 108 -0.18 22.90 1.03
CA ASN A 108 -1.25 23.03 2.02
C ASN A 108 -1.86 21.67 2.34
N VAL A 109 -1.45 21.05 3.46
CA VAL A 109 -1.91 19.71 3.87
C VAL A 109 -3.01 19.84 4.94
N PRO A 110 -4.27 19.49 4.65
CA PRO A 110 -5.39 19.82 5.54
C PRO A 110 -5.30 19.09 6.89
N GLU A 111 -5.73 19.75 7.97
CA GLU A 111 -5.74 19.15 9.32
C GLU A 111 -6.71 17.95 9.42
N SER A 112 -7.78 17.99 8.62
CA SER A 112 -8.75 16.91 8.47
C SER A 112 -8.21 15.68 7.76
N LEU A 113 -7.05 15.76 7.09
CA LEU A 113 -6.46 14.64 6.37
C LEU A 113 -6.24 13.45 7.30
N THR A 114 -6.84 12.32 6.99
CA THR A 114 -6.71 11.11 7.79
C THR A 114 -5.40 10.39 7.48
N LYS A 115 -4.97 9.55 8.43
CA LYS A 115 -3.79 8.68 8.26
C LYS A 115 -3.89 7.79 7.02
N LYS A 116 -5.10 7.34 6.67
CA LYS A 116 -5.35 6.45 5.52
C LYS A 116 -5.16 7.21 4.22
N GLU A 117 -5.80 8.36 4.07
CA GLU A 117 -5.71 9.21 2.87
C GLU A 117 -4.27 9.68 2.64
N ALA A 118 -3.59 10.16 3.69
CA ALA A 118 -2.20 10.56 3.59
C ALA A 118 -1.28 9.41 3.12
N SER A 119 -1.54 8.19 3.59
CA SER A 119 -0.81 7.00 3.13
C SER A 119 -1.10 6.63 1.67
N GLU A 120 -2.35 6.77 1.23
CA GLU A 120 -2.73 6.51 -0.17
C GLU A 120 -2.06 7.52 -1.13
N ILE A 121 -2.09 8.81 -0.79
CA ILE A 121 -1.44 9.87 -1.57
C ILE A 121 0.07 9.66 -1.64
N LEU A 122 0.73 9.39 -0.50
CA LEU A 122 2.18 9.13 -0.48
C LEU A 122 2.57 7.89 -1.29
N ASN A 123 1.78 6.82 -1.23
CA ASN A 123 2.06 5.62 -2.03
C ASN A 123 2.02 5.93 -3.52
N ASN A 124 1.04 6.71 -3.98
CA ASN A 124 0.93 7.12 -5.38
C ASN A 124 2.14 7.97 -5.81
N LEU A 125 2.51 8.98 -5.02
CA LEU A 125 3.67 9.84 -5.30
C LEU A 125 4.99 9.03 -5.32
N ILE A 126 5.14 8.07 -4.42
CA ILE A 126 6.32 7.18 -4.38
C ILE A 126 6.35 6.27 -5.62
N CYS A 127 5.21 5.74 -6.06
CA CYS A 127 5.14 4.94 -7.29
C CYS A 127 5.55 5.76 -8.52
N LEU A 128 4.98 6.96 -8.71
CA LEU A 128 5.33 7.84 -9.82
C LEU A 128 6.81 8.29 -9.77
N SER A 129 7.34 8.53 -8.57
CA SER A 129 8.76 8.86 -8.36
C SER A 129 9.68 7.71 -8.78
N ARG A 130 9.28 6.45 -8.55
CA ARG A 130 10.04 5.26 -8.97
C ARG A 130 10.06 5.09 -10.48
N GLU A 131 8.97 5.43 -11.14
CA GLU A 131 8.84 5.41 -12.61
C GLU A 131 9.56 6.59 -13.28
N ARG A 132 10.18 7.49 -12.50
CA ARG A 132 10.78 8.76 -12.94
C ARG A 132 9.79 9.64 -13.71
N ASP A 133 8.50 9.45 -13.49
CA ASP A 133 7.44 10.21 -14.15
C ASP A 133 7.22 11.54 -13.44
N LYS A 134 8.16 12.46 -13.68
CA LYS A 134 8.11 13.82 -13.12
C LYS A 134 6.87 14.59 -13.56
N LYS A 135 6.31 14.27 -14.73
CA LYS A 135 5.15 14.96 -15.27
C LYS A 135 3.91 14.60 -14.46
N SER A 136 3.66 13.31 -14.25
CA SER A 136 2.53 12.85 -13.43
C SER A 136 2.66 13.24 -11.96
N ILE A 137 3.89 13.30 -11.42
CA ILE A 137 4.13 13.84 -10.06
C ILE A 137 3.70 15.31 -9.98
N ASN A 138 4.15 16.13 -10.92
CA ASN A 138 3.82 17.56 -10.94
C ASN A 138 2.32 17.79 -11.13
N GLU A 139 1.67 17.09 -12.06
CA GLU A 139 0.22 17.19 -12.27
C GLU A 139 -0.57 16.80 -11.01
N MET A 140 -0.12 15.75 -10.29
CA MET A 140 -0.76 15.34 -9.03
C MET A 140 -0.57 16.37 -7.92
N VAL A 141 0.64 16.92 -7.77
CA VAL A 141 0.96 17.94 -6.76
C VAL A 141 0.21 19.25 -7.05
N GLU A 142 0.20 19.71 -8.30
CA GLU A 142 -0.56 20.89 -8.73
C GLU A 142 -2.05 20.71 -8.49
N ARG A 143 -2.61 19.53 -8.81
CA ARG A 143 -4.02 19.23 -8.54
C ARG A 143 -4.34 19.27 -7.04
N LEU A 144 -3.48 18.71 -6.19
CA LEU A 144 -3.68 18.74 -4.74
C LEU A 144 -3.55 20.16 -4.17
N ASN A 145 -2.62 20.97 -4.69
CA ASN A 145 -2.47 22.37 -4.29
C ASN A 145 -3.59 23.28 -4.83
N ALA A 146 -4.23 22.90 -5.94
CA ALA A 146 -5.34 23.65 -6.55
C ALA A 146 -6.71 23.34 -5.92
N MET A 147 -6.83 22.29 -5.10
CA MET A 147 -8.06 21.99 -4.37
C MET A 147 -8.28 23.03 -3.26
N ASP A 148 -9.41 23.74 -3.31
CA ASP A 148 -9.77 24.74 -2.30
C ASP A 148 -9.89 24.14 -0.89
N GLU A 149 -10.27 22.87 -0.78
CA GLU A 149 -10.28 22.10 0.48
C GLU A 149 -8.89 21.90 1.11
N TRP A 150 -7.84 22.09 0.31
CA TRP A 150 -6.45 21.97 0.76
C TRP A 150 -5.86 23.34 1.08
N ARG A 151 -6.42 24.47 0.59
CA ARG A 151 -5.94 25.85 0.82
C ARG A 151 -6.25 26.44 2.21
N GLY A 152 -6.52 25.61 3.20
CA GLY A 152 -6.88 26.02 4.57
C GLY A 152 -5.74 26.70 5.32
#